data_AF-A0A2V8GIU1-F1
#
_entry.id   AF-A0A2V8GIU1-F1
#
_cell.length_a   1.000
_cell.length_b   1.000
_cell.length_c   1.000
_cell.angle_alpha   90.00
_cell.angle_beta   90.00
_cell.angle_gamma   90.00
#
_symmetry.space_group_name_H-M   'P 1'
#
loop_
_entity.id
_entity.type
_entity.pdbx_description
1 polymer ?
#
loop_
_entity_poly.entity_id
_entity_poly.type
_entity_poly.pdbx_seq_one_letter_code
_entity_poly.pdbx_strand_id
1 'polypeptide(L)' 'MHHQWLPDRVQIEQDGASDETVQQLRAMGHTVTVQGRQGDANSIVLDSAGVAWGANDRRSPDGKVSVPGEARLTSTAGRH' A
#
# COMPACT_ATOMS: atom_id res chain seq x y z
N MET A 1 -2.06 -4.22 7.65
CA MET A 1 -1.89 -5.28 8.67
C MET A 1 -0.83 -6.24 8.18
N HIS A 2 -0.03 -6.78 9.09
CA HIS A 2 1.08 -7.67 8.76
C HIS A 2 1.19 -8.78 9.81
N HIS A 3 1.51 -9.97 9.35
CA HIS A 3 1.85 -11.14 10.15
C HIS A 3 2.92 -11.93 9.40
N GLN A 4 3.99 -12.32 10.09
CA GLN A 4 5.18 -12.94 9.50
C GLN A 4 5.33 -14.41 9.90
N TRP A 5 4.21 -15.08 10.17
CA TRP A 5 4.13 -16.44 10.69
C TRP A 5 4.65 -16.58 12.12
N LEU A 6 5.97 -16.56 12.32
CA LEU A 6 6.57 -16.63 13.66
C LEU A 6 7.40 -15.38 13.96
N PRO A 7 7.32 -14.83 15.19
CA PRO A 7 6.36 -15.19 16.25
C PRO A 7 4.91 -14.85 15.85
N ASP A 8 3.91 -15.47 16.52
CA ASP A 8 2.50 -15.18 16.28
C ASP A 8 2.14 -13.76 16.76
N ARG A 9 2.37 -12.80 15.87
CA ARG A 9 2.13 -11.38 16.12
C ARG A 9 1.47 -10.73 14.91
N VAL A 10 0.28 -10.21 15.13
CA VAL A 10 -0.43 -9.34 14.19
C VAL A 10 -0.04 -7.89 14.48
N GLN A 11 0.52 -7.21 13.49
CA GLN A 11 0.75 -5.76 13.53
C GLN A 11 -0.28 -5.04 12.66
N ILE A 12 -0.94 -4.05 13.23
CA ILE A 12 -1.94 -3.21 12.57
C ILE A 12 -1.48 -1.75 12.72
N GLU A 13 -1.63 -0.96 11.65
CA GLU A 13 -1.38 0.48 11.73
C GLU A 13 -2.39 1.17 12.65
N GLN A 14 -2.05 2.37 13.15
CA GLN A 14 -2.87 3.10 14.13
C GLN A 14 -4.35 3.25 13.75
N ASP A 15 -4.63 3.45 12.46
CA ASP A 15 -5.98 3.64 11.91
C ASP A 15 -6.43 2.44 11.03
N GLY A 16 -5.78 1.29 11.21
CA GLY A 16 -5.91 0.13 10.31
C GLY A 16 -7.01 -0.87 10.65
N ALA A 17 -7.67 -0.76 11.81
CA ALA A 17 -8.78 -1.62 12.23
C ALA A 17 -9.61 -0.96 13.35
N SER A 18 -10.84 -1.42 13.54
CA SER A 18 -11.66 -1.03 14.70
C SER A 18 -11.22 -1.75 15.97
N ASP A 19 -11.55 -1.17 17.13
CA ASP A 19 -11.29 -1.78 18.44
C ASP A 19 -11.98 -3.15 18.58
N GLU A 20 -13.18 -3.31 18.02
CA GLU A 20 -13.90 -4.58 18.01
C GLU A 20 -13.11 -5.67 17.27
N THR A 21 -12.60 -5.37 16.08
CA THR A 21 -11.77 -6.31 15.31
C THR A 21 -10.49 -6.66 16.06
N VAL A 22 -9.85 -5.69 16.73
CA VAL A 22 -8.65 -5.93 17.54
C VAL A 22 -8.96 -6.85 18.73
N GLN A 23 -10.09 -6.66 19.40
CA GLN A 23 -10.51 -7.50 20.52
C GLN A 23 -10.82 -8.93 20.07
N GLN A 24 -11.51 -9.10 18.94
CA GLN A 24 -11.78 -10.43 18.37
C GLN A 24 -10.49 -11.17 18.04
N LEU A 25 -9.50 -10.50 17.42
CA LEU A 25 -8.19 -11.08 17.12
C LEU A 25 -7.46 -11.54 18.38
N ARG A 26 -7.51 -10.74 19.46
CA ARG A 26 -6.94 -11.12 20.77
C ARG A 26 -7.68 -12.30 21.39
N ALA A 27 -9.01 -12.35 21.30
CA ALA A 27 -9.82 -13.45 21.81
C ALA A 27 -9.54 -14.78 21.09
N MET A 28 -9.09 -14.71 19.82
CA MET A 28 -8.63 -15.88 19.06
C MET A 28 -7.20 -16.34 19.44
N GLY A 29 -6.52 -15.63 20.35
CA GLY A 29 -5.19 -16.01 20.87
C GLY A 29 -4.01 -15.28 20.24
N HIS A 30 -4.23 -14.40 19.25
CA HIS A 30 -3.14 -13.66 18.62
C HIS A 30 -2.58 -12.57 19.53
N THR A 31 -1.27 -12.35 19.47
CA THR A 31 -0.66 -11.13 19.99
C THR A 31 -0.88 -9.99 18.99
N VAL A 32 -1.70 -8.99 19.33
CA VAL A 32 -2.00 -7.87 18.44
C VAL A 32 -1.34 -6.58 18.93
N THR A 33 -0.60 -5.91 18.04
CA THR A 33 -0.04 -4.57 18.28
C THR A 33 -0.64 -3.59 17.28
N VAL A 34 -1.22 -2.49 17.77
CA VAL A 34 -1.76 -1.40 16.96
C VAL A 34 -0.85 -0.19 17.15
N GLN A 35 -0.05 0.14 16.15
CA GLN A 35 0.88 1.26 16.22
C GLN A 35 1.44 1.65 14.85
N GLY A 36 1.89 2.90 14.74
CA GLY A 36 2.75 3.36 13.65
C GLY A 36 2.15 3.18 12.25
N ARG A 37 3.05 3.11 11.27
CA ARG A 37 2.77 2.97 9.83
C ARG A 37 3.70 1.91 9.21
N GLN A 38 3.29 1.30 8.10
CA GLN A 38 3.94 0.13 7.48
C GLN A 38 4.31 0.38 6.00
N GLY A 39 5.53 0.82 5.73
CA GLY A 39 6.04 0.99 4.37
C GLY A 39 5.61 2.31 3.69
N ASP A 40 5.98 2.43 2.41
CA ASP A 40 5.76 3.62 1.58
C ASP A 40 5.59 3.16 0.11
N ALA A 41 4.34 2.94 -0.30
CA ALA A 41 4.03 2.37 -1.59
C ALA A 41 3.94 3.44 -2.70
N ASN A 42 4.56 3.16 -3.85
CA ASN A 42 4.42 3.97 -5.05
C ASN A 42 3.99 3.06 -6.20
N SER A 43 2.94 3.44 -6.92
CA SER A 43 2.32 2.59 -7.94
C SER A 43 1.96 3.36 -9.20
N ILE A 44 2.00 2.66 -10.33
CA ILE A 44 1.57 3.17 -11.65
C ILE A 44 0.57 2.17 -12.22
N VAL A 45 -0.60 2.67 -12.63
CA VAL A 45 -1.63 1.88 -13.33
C VAL A 45 -1.68 2.35 -14.79
N LEU A 46 -1.71 1.40 -15.72
CA LEU A 46 -2.00 1.66 -17.13
C LEU A 46 -3.47 1.36 -17.39
N ASP A 47 -4.21 2.32 -17.95
CA ASP A 47 -5.58 2.07 -18.40
C ASP A 47 -5.62 1.41 -19.79
N SER A 48 -6.83 1.08 -20.24
CA SER A 48 -7.06 0.44 -21.54
C SER A 48 -6.72 1.33 -22.74
N ALA A 49 -6.57 2.64 -22.56
CA ALA A 49 -6.12 3.58 -23.57
C ALA A 49 -4.60 3.79 -23.57
N GLY A 50 -3.87 3.16 -22.63
CA GLY A 50 -2.42 3.27 -22.50
C GLY A 50 -1.96 4.50 -21.71
N VAL A 51 -2.86 5.16 -20.99
CA VAL A 51 -2.51 6.30 -20.12
C VAL A 51 -1.99 5.78 -18.78
N ALA A 52 -0.88 6.35 -18.31
CA ALA A 52 -0.26 6.01 -17.03
C ALA A 52 -0.76 6.92 -15.90
N TRP A 53 -1.27 6.30 -14.84
CA TRP A 53 -1.79 6.95 -13.64
C TRP A 53 -0.90 6.60 -12.45
N GLY A 54 -0.24 7.60 -11.87
CA GLY A 54 0.54 7.42 -10.65
C GLY A 54 -0.33 7.50 -9.39
N ALA A 55 0.07 6.80 -8.33
CA ALA A 55 -0.41 7.00 -6.98
C ALA A 55 0.76 6.84 -6.02
N ASN A 56 1.00 7.87 -5.20
CA ASN A 56 1.96 7.81 -4.11
C ASN A 56 1.26 7.50 -2.79
N ASP A 57 2.00 6.91 -1.86
CA ASP A 57 1.55 6.73 -0.50
C ASP A 57 1.30 8.09 0.15
N ARG A 58 0.11 8.26 0.75
CA ARG A 58 -0.20 9.46 1.55
C ARG A 58 0.50 9.44 2.90
N ARG A 59 1.17 8.34 3.23
CA ARG A 59 1.93 8.21 4.46
C ARG A 59 3.25 8.98 4.43
N SER A 60 3.77 9.25 3.23
CA SER A 60 4.97 10.06 3.05
C SER A 60 4.60 11.50 2.66
N PRO A 61 5.02 12.52 3.44
CA PRO A 61 4.70 13.92 3.13
C PRO A 61 5.35 14.40 1.83
N ASP A 62 6.47 13.78 1.46
CA ASP A 62 7.27 14.16 0.29
C ASP A 62 6.91 13.39 -0.97
N GLY A 63 5.96 12.44 -0.89
CA GLY A 63 5.46 11.72 -2.05
C GLY A 63 4.97 12.67 -3.15
N LYS A 64 5.20 12.28 -4.41
CA LYS A 64 4.77 13.05 -5.58
C LYS A 64 4.11 12.12 -6.57
N VAL A 65 3.09 12.66 -7.22
CA VAL A 65 2.41 12.04 -8.34
C VAL A 65 2.36 13.07 -9.46
N SER A 66 2.66 12.63 -10.69
CA SER A 66 2.32 13.42 -11.87
C SER A 66 1.01 12.88 -12.42
N VAL A 67 0.11 13.77 -12.78
CA VAL A 67 -0.96 13.42 -13.71
C VAL A 67 -0.35 13.28 -15.11
N PRO A 68 -0.87 12.40 -15.96
CA PRO A 68 -0.46 12.36 -17.35
C PRO A 68 -0.81 13.70 -18.00
N GLY A 69 0.21 14.48 -18.39
CA GLY A 69 0.09 15.39 -19.55
C GLY A 69 0.05 14.55 -20.83
N GLU A 70 0.18 15.13 -22.02
CA GLU A 70 0.34 14.38 -23.29
C GLU A 70 1.65 13.54 -23.36
N ALA A 71 2.06 12.93 -22.25
CA ALA A 71 3.11 11.93 -22.20
C ALA A 71 2.58 10.64 -22.84
N ARG A 72 2.68 10.55 -24.16
CA ARG A 72 2.72 9.26 -24.84
C ARG A 72 3.92 8.50 -24.30
N LEU A 73 3.68 7.32 -23.73
CA LEU A 73 4.71 6.33 -23.52
C LEU A 73 5.31 5.99 -24.88
N THR A 74 6.43 6.60 -25.25
CA THR A 74 7.22 6.17 -26.41
C THR A 74 7.85 4.84 -26.01
N SER A 75 7.20 3.75 -26.38
CA SER A 75 7.79 2.42 -26.29
C SER A 75 9.06 2.40 -27.13
N THR A 76 10.23 2.41 -26.48
CA THR A 76 11.53 2.16 -27.12
C THR A 76 11.85 0.66 -27.14
N ALA A 77 10.88 -0.21 -26.90
CA ALA A 77 11.06 -1.64 -27.10
C ALA A 77 10.97 -1.94 -28.61
N GLY A 78 12.15 -1.96 -29.24
CA GLY A 78 12.31 -2.39 -30.63
C GLY A 78 11.66 -3.75 -30.86
N ARG A 79 10.83 -3.82 -31.91
CA ARG A 79 10.34 -5.08 -32.47
C ARG A 79 11.55 -5.89 -32.96
N HIS A 80 11.74 -7.07 -32.40
CA HIS A 80 12.38 -8.18 -33.09
C HIS A 80 11.30 -9.10 -33.64
#